data_AF-A0A3B9RD50-F1
#
_entry.id   AF-A0A3B9RD50-F1
#
_cell.length_a   1.000
_cell.length_b   1.000
_cell.length_c   1.000
_cell.angle_alpha   90.00
_cell.angle_beta   90.00
_cell.angle_gamma   90.00
#
_symmetry.space_group_name_H-M   'P 1'
#
loop_
_entity.id
_entity.type
_entity.pdbx_description
1 polymer ?
#
loop_
_entity_poly.entity_id
_entity_poly.type
_entity_poly.pdbx_seq_one_letter_code
_entity_poly.pdbx_strand_id
1 'polypeptide(L)'
;KTYWKTKYSISFPRLRPHSGGLEPKVEMTDPDLVQLICAFRLLDEDVELSISTRESEIFRNNIVNLGITSISAESKTNPGGYAVAPESLEQFEISDERPTEEITEMLKAQGLDVVWKDWSNNWE
;
A
#
# COMPACT_ATOMS: atom_id res chain seq x y z
N LYS A 1 30.40 8.46 -4.04
CA LYS A 1 29.31 7.62 -3.49
C LYS A 1 28.89 6.63 -4.56
N THR A 2 28.95 5.33 -4.29
CA THR A 2 28.47 4.28 -5.21
C THR A 2 26.93 4.22 -5.07
N TYR A 3 26.19 4.24 -6.19
CA TYR A 3 24.70 4.13 -6.22
C TYR A 3 23.89 5.24 -5.53
N TRP A 4 24.39 6.47 -5.50
CA TRP A 4 23.72 7.59 -4.83
C TRP A 4 22.37 8.03 -5.43
N LYS A 5 21.98 7.49 -6.60
CA LYS A 5 20.68 7.74 -7.25
C LYS A 5 19.69 6.58 -7.06
N THR A 6 20.04 5.57 -6.26
CA THR A 6 19.14 4.43 -6.02
C THR A 6 18.05 4.85 -5.05
N LYS A 7 16.79 4.66 -5.46
CA LYS A 7 15.62 4.70 -4.58
C LYS A 7 15.23 3.25 -4.28
N TYR A 8 14.88 2.98 -3.03
CA TYR A 8 14.31 1.70 -2.63
C TYR A 8 13.09 1.99 -1.74
N SER A 9 12.15 1.05 -1.74
CA SER A 9 10.93 1.14 -0.96
C SER A 9 10.68 -0.16 -0.22
N ILE A 10 9.98 -0.06 0.91
CA ILE A 10 9.58 -1.21 1.72
C ILE A 10 8.05 -1.29 1.66
N SER A 11 7.55 -2.50 1.40
CA SER A 11 6.13 -2.80 1.43
C SER A 11 5.84 -3.79 2.55
N PHE A 12 4.65 -3.68 3.13
CA PHE A 12 4.22 -4.52 4.25
C PHE A 12 3.00 -5.40 3.89
N PRO A 13 3.10 -6.29 2.90
CA PRO A 13 1.99 -7.15 2.54
C PRO A 13 1.76 -8.22 3.62
N ARG A 14 0.60 -8.19 4.29
CA ARG A 14 0.16 -9.33 5.10
C ARG A 14 -0.19 -10.53 4.23
N LEU A 15 -0.03 -11.72 4.80
CA LEU A 15 -0.55 -12.94 4.19
C LEU A 15 -2.09 -12.85 4.17
N ARG A 16 -2.67 -13.09 3.00
CA ARG A 16 -4.11 -13.15 2.78
C ARG A 16 -4.50 -14.55 2.33
N PRO A 17 -5.77 -14.95 2.55
CA PRO A 17 -6.26 -16.22 2.03
C PRO A 17 -5.99 -16.35 0.53
N HIS A 18 -5.60 -17.55 0.11
CA HIS A 18 -5.40 -17.89 -1.30
C HIS A 18 -6.02 -19.25 -1.61
N SER A 19 -6.31 -19.48 -2.89
CA SER A 19 -6.75 -20.79 -3.37
C SER A 19 -5.72 -21.87 -3.01
N GLY A 20 -6.07 -22.78 -2.10
CA GLY A 20 -5.17 -23.80 -1.56
C GLY A 20 -5.22 -23.99 -0.04
N GLY A 21 -5.81 -23.04 0.71
CA GLY A 21 -6.27 -23.27 2.09
C GLY A 21 -5.20 -23.54 3.14
N LEU A 22 -3.97 -23.07 2.95
CA LEU A 22 -2.95 -23.12 3.99
C LEU A 22 -3.08 -21.89 4.89
N GLU A 23 -3.60 -22.10 6.10
CA GLU A 23 -3.63 -21.05 7.12
C GLU A 23 -2.20 -20.62 7.50
N PRO A 24 -1.93 -19.31 7.63
CA PRO A 24 -0.63 -18.82 8.00
C PRO A 24 -0.26 -19.33 9.41
N LYS A 25 0.98 -19.80 9.56
CA LYS A 25 1.50 -20.30 10.85
C LYS A 25 1.49 -19.23 11.94
N VAL A 26 1.59 -17.96 11.54
CA VAL A 26 1.53 -16.78 12.41
C VAL A 26 0.70 -15.73 11.69
N GLU A 27 -0.38 -15.30 12.31
CA GLU A 27 -1.19 -14.18 11.84
C GLU A 27 -0.60 -12.87 12.38
N MET A 28 -0.48 -11.87 11.51
CA MET A 28 -0.02 -10.54 11.90
C MET A 28 -1.22 -9.64 12.20
N THR A 29 -1.35 -9.22 13.45
CA THR A 29 -2.45 -8.34 13.87
C THR A 29 -2.19 -6.89 13.46
N ASP A 30 -3.22 -6.04 13.53
CA ASP A 30 -3.08 -4.61 13.23
C ASP A 30 -2.04 -3.93 14.14
N PRO A 31 -2.02 -4.13 15.49
CA PRO A 31 -0.96 -3.59 16.34
C PRO A 31 0.45 -4.01 15.95
N ASP A 32 0.64 -5.28 15.55
CA ASP A 32 1.95 -5.78 15.11
C ASP A 32 2.42 -5.05 13.85
N LEU A 33 1.50 -4.84 12.90
CA LEU A 33 1.80 -4.13 11.66
C LEU A 33 2.07 -2.64 11.91
N VAL A 34 1.31 -1.98 12.79
CA VAL A 34 1.58 -0.60 13.21
C VAL A 34 2.97 -0.50 13.84
N GLN A 35 3.29 -1.40 14.76
CA GLN A 35 4.61 -1.41 15.43
C GLN A 35 5.73 -1.56 14.41
N LEU A 36 5.58 -2.47 13.44
CA LEU A 36 6.55 -2.69 12.38
C LEU A 36 6.76 -1.44 11.51
N ILE A 37 5.67 -0.82 11.06
CA ILE A 37 5.71 0.41 10.23
C ILE A 37 6.41 1.54 11.00
N CYS A 38 6.03 1.75 12.27
CA CYS A 38 6.67 2.75 13.12
C CYS A 38 8.15 2.44 13.34
N ALA A 39 8.54 1.18 13.54
CA ALA A 39 9.93 0.80 13.69
C ALA A 39 10.76 1.12 12.44
N PHE A 40 10.24 0.85 11.24
CA PHE A 40 10.92 1.20 10.00
C PHE A 40 10.98 2.71 9.76
N ARG A 41 9.92 3.44 10.07
CA ARG A 41 9.91 4.91 9.96
C ARG A 41 10.91 5.57 10.93
N LEU A 42 11.12 5.00 12.11
CA LEU A 42 12.15 5.45 13.05
C LEU A 42 13.57 5.05 12.63
N LEU A 43 13.72 3.95 11.91
CA LEU A 43 15.02 3.46 11.43
C LEU A 43 15.55 4.28 10.25
N ASP A 44 14.68 4.60 9.29
CA ASP A 44 15.01 5.39 8.11
C ASP A 44 13.83 6.34 7.81
N GLU A 45 14.06 7.64 7.98
CA GLU A 45 13.04 8.66 7.77
C GLU A 45 12.81 8.99 6.28
N ASP A 46 13.77 8.65 5.42
CA ASP A 46 13.76 8.95 3.99
C ASP A 46 13.21 7.78 3.16
N VAL A 47 13.19 6.56 3.72
CA VAL A 47 12.69 5.39 3.01
C VAL A 47 11.19 5.52 2.69
N GLU A 48 10.83 5.16 1.47
CA GLU A 48 9.45 5.06 1.06
C GLU A 48 8.81 3.82 1.70
N LEU A 49 7.72 4.03 2.44
CA LEU A 49 6.94 2.97 3.05
C LEU A 49 5.59 2.89 2.33
N SER A 50 5.27 1.71 1.82
CA SER A 50 4.10 1.49 0.97
C SER A 50 3.07 0.55 1.62
N ILE A 51 1.79 0.92 1.48
CA ILE A 51 0.65 0.10 1.89
C ILE A 51 -0.24 -0.23 0.68
N SER A 52 -0.68 -1.49 0.60
CA SER A 52 -1.45 -1.99 -0.55
C SER A 52 -2.95 -2.08 -0.25
N THR A 53 -3.75 -2.32 -1.29
CA THR A 53 -5.20 -2.60 -1.17
C THR A 53 -5.52 -3.93 -0.48
N ARG A 54 -4.50 -4.70 -0.07
CA ARG A 54 -4.67 -5.87 0.80
C ARG A 54 -5.11 -5.49 2.20
N GLU A 55 -4.93 -4.23 2.62
CA GLU A 55 -5.30 -3.78 3.96
C GLU A 55 -6.69 -3.14 3.98
N SER A 56 -7.38 -3.26 5.11
CA SER A 56 -8.75 -2.76 5.24
C SER A 56 -8.81 -1.23 5.18
N GLU A 57 -9.95 -0.71 4.75
CA GLU A 57 -10.19 0.73 4.71
C GLU A 57 -9.92 1.41 6.05
N ILE A 58 -10.38 0.80 7.14
CA ILE A 58 -10.20 1.33 8.50
C ILE A 58 -8.72 1.41 8.83
N PHE A 59 -7.96 0.34 8.59
CA PHE A 59 -6.52 0.35 8.87
C PHE A 59 -5.80 1.40 8.02
N ARG A 60 -6.10 1.43 6.71
CA ARG A 60 -5.52 2.36 5.75
C ARG A 60 -5.81 3.82 6.09
N ASN A 61 -7.02 4.14 6.51
CA ASN A 61 -7.39 5.50 6.91
C ASN A 61 -6.58 5.99 8.12
N ASN A 62 -6.15 5.09 9.01
CA ASN A 62 -5.38 5.47 10.20
C ASN A 62 -3.86 5.46 9.95
N ILE A 63 -3.35 4.45 9.23
CA ILE A 63 -1.90 4.21 9.10
C ILE A 63 -1.17 5.27 8.26
N VAL A 64 -1.89 6.00 7.41
CA VAL A 64 -1.33 7.10 6.60
C VAL A 64 -0.70 8.21 7.44
N ASN A 65 -1.11 8.37 8.71
CA ASN A 65 -0.53 9.35 9.62
C ASN A 65 0.67 8.84 10.43
N LEU A 66 1.03 7.55 10.30
CA LEU A 66 2.01 6.88 11.17
C LEU A 66 3.28 6.43 10.43
N GLY A 67 3.46 6.90 9.20
CA GLY A 67 4.71 6.72 8.45
C GLY A 67 4.56 6.14 7.05
N ILE A 68 3.36 5.83 6.57
CA ILE A 68 3.16 5.43 5.17
C ILE A 68 3.31 6.67 4.27
N THR A 69 4.06 6.53 3.18
CA THR A 69 4.31 7.59 2.19
C THR A 69 3.81 7.25 0.80
N SER A 70 3.41 5.99 0.58
CA SER A 70 2.88 5.51 -0.69
C SER A 70 1.71 4.56 -0.44
N ILE A 71 0.62 4.72 -1.17
CA ILE A 71 -0.61 3.96 -0.98
C ILE A 71 -1.18 3.56 -2.34
N SER A 72 -1.47 2.27 -2.52
CA SER A 72 -2.10 1.80 -3.75
C SER A 72 -3.60 2.09 -3.73
N ALA A 73 -4.17 2.57 -4.83
CA ALA A 73 -5.62 2.71 -5.02
C ALA A 73 -6.06 1.91 -6.25
N GLU A 74 -7.33 1.47 -6.26
CA GLU A 74 -7.99 0.88 -7.45
C GLU A 74 -7.16 -0.23 -8.13
N SER A 75 -6.54 -1.08 -7.30
CA SER A 75 -5.64 -2.13 -7.77
C SER A 75 -6.44 -3.31 -8.33
N LYS A 76 -6.13 -3.75 -9.56
CA LYS A 76 -6.66 -5.00 -10.12
C LYS A 76 -5.59 -6.09 -9.99
N THR A 77 -5.91 -7.15 -9.26
CA THR A 77 -4.99 -8.27 -8.93
C THR A 77 -5.03 -9.40 -9.97
N ASN A 78 -5.81 -9.21 -11.04
CA ASN A 78 -5.98 -10.13 -12.15
C ASN A 78 -4.95 -9.89 -13.26
N PRO A 79 -4.20 -10.90 -13.72
CA PRO A 79 -3.36 -10.80 -14.90
C PRO A 79 -4.19 -10.38 -16.12
N GLY A 80 -3.99 -9.15 -16.61
CA GLY A 80 -4.80 -8.60 -17.70
C GLY A 80 -6.13 -7.96 -17.27
N GLY A 81 -6.36 -7.72 -15.96
CA GLY A 81 -7.62 -7.21 -15.42
C GLY A 81 -8.06 -5.82 -15.88
N TYR A 82 -7.17 -5.06 -16.54
CA TYR A 82 -7.54 -3.80 -17.20
C TYR A 82 -7.94 -3.97 -18.68
N ALA A 83 -7.72 -5.15 -19.27
CA ALA A 83 -7.88 -5.37 -20.71
C ALA A 83 -8.84 -6.52 -21.08
N VAL A 84 -8.79 -7.71 -20.44
CA VAL A 84 -9.61 -8.87 -20.87
C VAL A 84 -9.81 -9.89 -19.73
N ALA A 85 -11.06 -10.38 -19.59
CA ALA A 85 -11.55 -11.56 -18.86
C ALA A 85 -11.88 -11.44 -17.33
N PRO A 86 -13.13 -11.69 -16.91
CA PRO A 86 -13.55 -11.77 -15.50
C PRO A 86 -13.23 -13.13 -14.83
N GLU A 87 -12.54 -14.05 -15.50
CA GLU A 87 -12.30 -15.44 -15.03
C GLU A 87 -10.83 -15.78 -14.76
N SER A 88 -9.96 -14.78 -14.49
CA SER A 88 -8.62 -15.09 -13.98
C SER A 88 -8.65 -15.19 -12.46
N LEU A 89 -8.02 -16.23 -11.90
CA LEU A 89 -7.83 -16.36 -10.46
C LEU A 89 -7.03 -15.16 -9.92
N GLU A 90 -7.65 -14.41 -9.01
CA GLU A 90 -6.99 -13.33 -8.27
C GLU A 90 -5.79 -13.88 -7.49
N GLN A 91 -4.65 -13.17 -7.55
CA GLN A 91 -3.46 -13.58 -6.79
C GLN A 91 -3.66 -13.44 -5.27
N PHE A 92 -4.56 -12.54 -4.85
CA PHE A 92 -4.97 -12.30 -3.47
C PHE A 92 -6.26 -11.49 -3.45
N GLU A 93 -7.05 -11.65 -2.39
CA GLU A 93 -8.27 -10.89 -2.15
C GLU A 93 -7.94 -9.42 -1.81
N ILE A 94 -8.66 -8.50 -2.44
CA ILE A 94 -8.59 -7.06 -2.17
C ILE A 94 -9.46 -6.75 -0.94
N SER A 95 -8.94 -5.95 0.00
CA SER A 95 -9.67 -5.56 1.22
C SER A 95 -10.21 -4.14 1.19
N ASP A 96 -9.79 -3.33 0.22
CA ASP A 96 -10.24 -1.96 0.02
C ASP A 96 -10.38 -1.72 -1.48
N GLU A 97 -11.62 -1.69 -1.93
CA GLU A 97 -12.04 -1.56 -3.33
C GLU A 97 -12.41 -0.12 -3.69
N ARG A 98 -12.19 0.85 -2.79
CA ARG A 98 -12.57 2.24 -3.03
C ARG A 98 -11.86 2.78 -4.28
N PRO A 99 -12.58 3.57 -5.10
CA PRO A 99 -11.99 4.20 -6.26
C PRO A 99 -10.93 5.23 -5.84
N THR A 100 -10.06 5.55 -6.79
CA THR A 100 -8.93 6.47 -6.59
C THR A 100 -9.38 7.85 -6.07
N GLU A 101 -10.54 8.34 -6.51
CA GLU A 101 -11.14 9.60 -6.09
C GLU A 101 -11.49 9.59 -4.59
N GLU A 102 -12.12 8.53 -4.10
CA GLU A 102 -12.50 8.41 -2.67
C GLU A 102 -11.27 8.34 -1.76
N ILE A 103 -10.22 7.62 -2.18
CA ILE A 103 -8.94 7.60 -1.46
C ILE A 103 -8.32 9.00 -1.44
N THR A 104 -8.40 9.73 -2.54
CA THR A 104 -7.88 11.10 -2.63
C THR A 104 -8.61 12.05 -1.68
N GLU A 105 -9.93 11.97 -1.63
CA GLU A 105 -10.74 12.75 -0.70
C GLU A 105 -10.44 12.39 0.76
N MET A 106 -10.32 11.09 1.06
CA MET A 106 -9.96 10.59 2.38
C MET A 106 -8.59 11.13 2.84
N LEU A 107 -7.59 11.16 1.97
CA LEU A 107 -6.26 11.70 2.30
C LEU A 107 -6.32 13.23 2.53
N LYS A 108 -7.02 13.96 1.66
CA LYS A 108 -7.20 15.42 1.81
C LYS A 108 -7.95 15.80 3.08
N ALA A 109 -8.98 15.04 3.44
CA ALA A 109 -9.73 15.25 4.68
C ALA A 109 -8.85 15.09 5.94
N GLN A 110 -7.74 14.36 5.83
CA GLN A 110 -6.74 14.19 6.89
C GLN A 110 -5.58 15.20 6.80
N GLY A 111 -5.66 16.17 5.89
CA GLY A 111 -4.62 17.19 5.70
C GLY A 111 -3.40 16.71 4.92
N LEU A 112 -3.53 15.61 4.16
CA LEU A 112 -2.46 15.08 3.32
C LEU A 112 -2.64 15.48 1.85
N ASP A 113 -1.54 15.80 1.18
CA ASP A 113 -1.50 16.08 -0.24
C ASP A 113 -1.18 14.81 -1.04
N VAL A 114 -1.92 14.60 -2.13
CA VAL A 114 -1.75 13.45 -3.01
C VAL A 114 -0.84 13.80 -4.17
N VAL A 115 0.29 13.08 -4.30
CA VAL A 115 1.28 13.27 -5.36
C VAL A 115 1.25 12.08 -6.30
N TRP A 116 0.88 12.32 -7.57
CA TRP A 116 0.80 11.27 -8.61
C TRP A 116 2.11 11.04 -9.36
N LYS A 117 2.99 12.05 -9.37
CA LYS A 117 4.27 12.04 -10.10
C LYS A 117 5.32 12.72 -9.24
N ASP A 118 6.24 11.94 -8.69
CA ASP A 118 7.35 12.39 -7.84
C ASP A 118 8.67 12.53 -8.62
N TRP A 119 8.70 12.08 -9.88
CA TRP A 119 9.91 11.98 -10.70
C TRP A 119 9.99 13.04 -11.81
N SER A 120 8.88 13.68 -12.16
CA SER A 120 8.88 14.80 -13.09
C SER A 120 9.12 16.09 -12.31
N ASN A 121 10.27 16.72 -12.54
CA ASN A 121 10.58 18.07 -12.09
C ASN A 121 9.56 19.06 -12.68
N ASN A 122 8.41 19.22 -12.05
CA ASN A 122 7.44 20.24 -12.44
C ASN A 122 7.74 21.49 -11.60
N TRP A 123 8.75 22.25 -12.02
CA TRP A 123 9.05 23.59 -11.49
C TRP A 123 8.27 24.68 -12.24
N GLU A 124 7.01 24.43 -12.58
CA GLU A 124 6.11 25.46 -13.13
C GLU A 124 5.02 25.82 -12.12
#